data_AF-V7HAM6-F1
#
_entry.id   AF-V7HAM6-F1
#
_cell.length_a   1.000
_cell.length_b   1.000
_cell.length_c   1.000
_cell.angle_alpha   90.00
_cell.angle_beta   90.00
_cell.angle_gamma   90.00
#
_symmetry.space_group_name_H-M   'P 1'
#
loop_
_entity.id
_entity.type
_entity.pdbx_description
1 polymer ?
#
loop_
_entity_poly.entity_id
_entity_poly.type
_entity_poly.pdbx_seq_one_letter_code
_entity_poly.pdbx_strand_id
1 'polypeptide(L)'
;MPRIVPVLDLGRLEQGASERRTFLFDLRTAARDVGFFYLTGHGISAADTAEVLDASRRFFALPEADKLAIEMVKSSQFRGYTRAGGELTKGKADWREQLDIGVERAAIEQGPGVPAWTRLQGPNQWPATLPELKPALLAWQAKATAVAIRLLRAFALSLDQAEDAFDPIYRAEPNHRMKIVRYPGRDATGDNQGVGAHKDGGFLTLLLQDENKGLQVEYDGAWVDVDPLPDTLVVNIGELLELASNGYLRATVHRVVTPPAGVERVSVPFFFSARLDATIPLLDLPEDLSAEARGPASDPDNPLFRNVGTNVLKSRLRSHPDVARRHYADLLETGASPAEIFQNEIEISESRVVLESRSSPSAANTRI
;
A
#
# COMPACT_ATOMS: atom_id res chain seq x y z
N MET A 1 -21.88 15.94 -16.54
CA MET A 1 -21.11 14.75 -16.98
C MET A 1 -20.96 13.82 -15.78
N PRO A 2 -21.01 12.50 -15.96
CA PRO A 2 -20.75 11.56 -14.87
C PRO A 2 -19.34 11.78 -14.30
N ARG A 3 -19.17 11.56 -12.98
CA ARG A 3 -17.87 11.67 -12.32
C ARG A 3 -17.00 10.48 -12.76
N ILE A 4 -15.75 10.75 -13.16
CA ILE A 4 -14.81 9.70 -13.57
C ILE A 4 -14.49 8.77 -12.40
N VAL A 5 -14.20 9.32 -11.22
CA VAL A 5 -14.00 8.53 -9.99
C VAL A 5 -15.36 8.35 -9.28
N PRO A 6 -15.98 7.16 -9.31
CA PRO A 6 -17.32 6.96 -8.77
C PRO A 6 -17.36 7.03 -7.24
N VAL A 7 -18.56 7.19 -6.68
CA VAL A 7 -18.81 7.12 -5.23
C VAL A 7 -19.58 5.83 -4.94
N LEU A 8 -19.06 4.99 -4.07
CA LEU A 8 -19.63 3.71 -3.68
C LEU A 8 -19.98 3.69 -2.19
N ASP A 9 -21.21 3.30 -1.85
CA ASP A 9 -21.64 3.14 -0.47
C ASP A 9 -21.44 1.69 -0.02
N LEU A 10 -20.47 1.47 0.88
CA LEU A 10 -20.17 0.13 1.41
C LEU A 10 -21.35 -0.48 2.19
N GLY A 11 -22.20 0.36 2.78
CA GLY A 11 -23.40 -0.07 3.52
C GLY A 11 -24.43 -0.81 2.66
N ARG A 12 -24.32 -0.73 1.33
CA ARG A 12 -25.19 -1.47 0.40
C ARG A 12 -25.01 -2.98 0.49
N LEU A 13 -23.87 -3.46 1.01
CA LEU A 13 -23.64 -4.89 1.26
C LEU A 13 -24.67 -5.50 2.22
N GLU A 14 -25.19 -4.71 3.17
CA GLU A 14 -26.16 -5.14 4.18
C GLU A 14 -27.62 -4.77 3.84
N GLN A 15 -27.88 -4.09 2.72
CA GLN A 15 -29.21 -3.61 2.33
C GLN A 15 -30.01 -4.64 1.51
N GLY A 16 -29.73 -5.93 1.71
CA GLY A 16 -30.40 -7.03 1.03
C GLY A 16 -29.75 -7.45 -0.30
N ALA A 17 -30.24 -8.56 -0.86
CA ALA A 17 -29.57 -9.23 -1.98
C ALA A 17 -29.48 -8.40 -3.26
N SER A 18 -30.46 -7.54 -3.53
CA SER A 18 -30.44 -6.69 -4.72
C SER A 18 -29.35 -5.62 -4.64
N GLU A 19 -29.31 -4.86 -3.54
CA GLU A 19 -28.29 -3.83 -3.34
C GLU A 19 -26.88 -4.42 -3.22
N ARG A 20 -26.73 -5.57 -2.56
CA ARG A 20 -25.46 -6.30 -2.52
C ARG A 20 -24.96 -6.64 -3.92
N ARG A 21 -25.80 -7.19 -4.80
CA ARG A 21 -25.40 -7.52 -6.18
C ARG A 21 -24.99 -6.28 -6.97
N THR A 22 -25.77 -5.20 -6.86
CA THR A 22 -25.45 -3.95 -7.57
C THR A 22 -24.15 -3.34 -7.05
N PHE A 23 -23.93 -3.30 -5.74
CA PHE A 23 -22.66 -2.83 -5.17
C PHE A 23 -21.47 -3.66 -5.67
N LEU A 24 -21.57 -4.99 -5.69
CA LEU A 24 -20.49 -5.86 -6.18
C LEU A 24 -20.19 -5.60 -7.67
N PHE A 25 -21.22 -5.35 -8.49
CA PHE A 25 -21.05 -4.95 -9.88
C PHE A 25 -20.35 -3.58 -10.01
N ASP A 26 -20.82 -2.58 -9.26
CA ASP A 26 -20.25 -1.23 -9.28
C ASP A 26 -18.79 -1.23 -8.79
N LEU A 27 -18.49 -2.03 -7.76
CA LEU A 27 -17.16 -2.18 -7.16
C LEU A 27 -16.15 -2.71 -8.17
N ARG A 28 -16.45 -3.83 -8.83
CA ARG A 28 -15.52 -4.40 -9.83
C ARG A 28 -15.37 -3.49 -11.05
N THR A 29 -16.45 -2.81 -11.46
CA THR A 29 -16.43 -1.90 -12.61
C THR A 29 -15.54 -0.70 -12.32
N ALA A 30 -15.73 -0.04 -11.17
CA ALA A 30 -14.90 1.08 -10.74
C ALA A 30 -13.40 0.70 -10.65
N ALA A 31 -13.12 -0.49 -10.09
CA ALA A 31 -11.76 -0.98 -9.91
C ALA A 31 -11.08 -1.43 -11.21
N ARG A 32 -11.83 -1.98 -12.18
CA ARG A 32 -11.32 -2.36 -13.51
C ARG A 32 -11.08 -1.14 -14.39
N ASP A 33 -12.07 -0.24 -14.47
CA ASP A 33 -12.05 0.86 -15.44
C ASP A 33 -11.17 2.02 -14.98
N VAL A 34 -11.29 2.38 -13.70
CA VAL A 34 -10.59 3.54 -13.12
C VAL A 34 -9.50 3.11 -12.14
N GLY A 35 -9.72 2.05 -11.36
CA GLY A 35 -8.84 1.65 -10.26
C GLY A 35 -8.92 2.56 -9.02
N PHE A 36 -9.87 3.50 -9.01
CA PHE A 36 -10.13 4.47 -7.94
C PHE A 36 -11.63 4.66 -7.73
N PHE A 37 -12.04 4.89 -6.48
CA PHE A 37 -13.39 5.30 -6.12
C PHE A 37 -13.40 6.03 -4.77
N TYR A 38 -14.42 6.84 -4.53
CA TYR A 38 -14.75 7.30 -3.18
C TYR A 38 -15.62 6.25 -2.48
N LEU A 39 -15.40 6.06 -1.20
CA LEU A 39 -16.12 5.12 -0.37
C LEU A 39 -16.89 5.89 0.72
N THR A 40 -18.20 5.69 0.78
CA THR A 40 -19.08 6.10 1.88
C THR A 40 -19.57 4.85 2.64
N GLY A 41 -20.31 5.05 3.73
CA GLY A 41 -20.90 3.93 4.50
C GLY A 41 -19.86 2.98 5.12
N HIS A 42 -18.61 3.41 5.22
CA HIS A 42 -17.51 2.61 5.73
C HIS A 42 -17.54 2.40 7.25
N GLY A 43 -18.35 3.17 7.98
CA GLY A 43 -18.56 3.03 9.43
C GLY A 43 -17.56 3.76 10.33
N ILE A 44 -16.46 4.28 9.78
CA ILE A 44 -15.58 5.24 10.48
C ILE A 44 -16.33 6.56 10.68
N SER A 45 -16.35 7.06 11.92
CA SER A 45 -17.11 8.27 12.28
C SER A 45 -16.35 9.55 11.92
N ALA A 46 -17.08 10.67 11.77
CA ALA A 46 -16.48 11.99 11.57
C ALA A 46 -15.51 12.36 12.72
N ALA A 47 -15.84 11.99 13.96
CA ALA A 47 -14.96 12.20 15.12
C ALA A 47 -13.62 11.47 14.96
N ASP A 48 -13.63 10.22 14.47
CA ASP A 48 -12.41 9.45 14.23
C ASP A 48 -11.53 10.09 13.15
N THR A 49 -12.15 10.58 12.07
CA THR A 49 -11.42 11.27 10.99
C THR A 49 -10.83 12.61 11.47
N ALA A 50 -11.57 13.36 12.29
CA ALA A 50 -11.10 14.60 12.87
C ALA A 50 -9.93 14.37 13.84
N GLU A 51 -10.02 13.34 14.69
CA GLU A 51 -8.97 12.99 15.65
C GLU A 51 -7.64 12.65 14.95
N VAL A 52 -7.66 11.80 13.92
CA VAL A 52 -6.42 11.43 13.19
C VAL A 52 -5.84 12.63 12.44
N LEU A 53 -6.68 13.49 11.87
CA LEU A 53 -6.27 14.70 11.16
C LEU A 53 -5.67 15.75 12.11
N ASP A 54 -6.26 15.93 13.29
CA ASP A 54 -5.74 16.82 14.33
C ASP A 54 -4.42 16.30 14.91
N ALA A 55 -4.34 15.00 15.24
CA ALA A 55 -3.10 14.37 15.70
C ALA A 55 -1.97 14.53 14.66
N SER A 56 -2.31 14.41 13.37
CA SER A 56 -1.36 14.65 12.27
C SER A 56 -0.84 16.09 12.26
N ARG A 57 -1.74 17.08 12.38
CA ARG A 57 -1.36 18.51 12.43
C ARG A 57 -0.48 18.82 13.64
N ARG A 58 -0.83 18.30 14.82
CA ARG A 58 -0.02 18.45 16.04
C ARG A 58 1.37 17.85 15.87
N PHE A 59 1.50 16.69 15.23
CA PHE A 59 2.81 16.13 14.90
C PHE A 59 3.63 17.06 14.00
N PHE A 60 3.05 17.59 12.92
CA PHE A 60 3.80 18.44 12.01
C PHE A 60 4.15 19.82 12.59
N ALA A 61 3.38 20.28 13.58
CA ALA A 61 3.65 21.49 14.35
C ALA A 61 4.74 21.32 15.43
N LEU A 62 5.24 20.10 15.68
CA LEU A 62 6.35 19.89 16.61
C LEU A 62 7.61 20.65 16.16
N PRO A 63 8.47 21.06 17.11
CA PRO A 63 9.81 21.54 16.80
C PRO A 63 10.54 20.58 15.88
N GLU A 64 11.30 21.11 14.90
CA GLU A 64 12.01 20.27 13.94
C GLU A 64 12.88 19.22 14.63
N ALA A 65 13.59 19.58 15.70
CA ALA A 65 14.42 18.66 16.48
C ALA A 65 13.67 17.41 16.97
N ASP A 66 12.41 17.54 17.37
CA ASP A 66 11.60 16.42 17.84
C ASP A 66 11.17 15.49 16.69
N LYS A 67 10.84 16.07 15.53
CA LYS A 67 10.58 15.30 14.30
C LYS A 67 11.86 14.59 13.84
N LEU A 68 13.00 15.27 13.91
CA LEU A 68 14.30 14.71 13.54
C LEU A 68 14.78 13.61 14.50
N ALA A 69 14.34 13.64 15.76
CA ALA A 69 14.66 12.61 16.75
C ALA A 69 14.24 11.21 16.26
N ILE A 70 13.16 11.12 15.48
CA ILE A 70 12.56 9.88 14.96
C ILE A 70 12.71 9.71 13.44
N GLU A 71 13.74 10.29 12.82
CA GLU A 71 13.98 10.13 11.39
C GLU A 71 14.01 8.68 10.92
N MET A 72 13.47 8.44 9.71
CA MET A 72 13.38 7.10 9.13
C MET A 72 14.73 6.39 9.05
N VAL A 73 15.82 7.11 8.74
CA VAL A 73 17.18 6.57 8.69
C VAL A 73 17.63 5.91 10.00
N LYS A 74 16.94 6.13 11.12
CA LYS A 74 17.24 5.49 12.42
C LYS A 74 16.54 4.14 12.61
N SER A 75 15.63 3.74 11.72
CA SER A 75 14.88 2.49 11.79
C SER A 75 15.21 1.57 10.61
N SER A 76 15.60 0.33 10.91
CA SER A 76 15.76 -0.70 9.87
C SER A 76 14.42 -1.13 9.26
N GLN A 77 13.28 -0.84 9.90
CA GLN A 77 11.94 -1.16 9.41
C GLN A 77 11.37 -0.09 8.46
N PHE A 78 12.13 0.94 8.12
CA PHE A 78 11.66 2.09 7.33
C PHE A 78 10.46 2.80 7.99
N ARG A 79 10.53 3.00 9.31
CA ARG A 79 9.53 3.75 10.11
C ARG A 79 10.12 5.06 10.57
N GLY A 80 9.32 6.11 10.64
CA GLY A 80 9.76 7.40 11.16
C GLY A 80 9.59 8.56 10.19
N TYR A 81 10.10 9.72 10.61
CA TYR A 81 9.93 10.99 9.93
C TYR A 81 10.81 11.11 8.68
N THR A 82 10.27 11.69 7.62
CA THR A 82 10.99 12.10 6.42
C THR A 82 10.71 13.58 6.13
N ARG A 83 11.78 14.34 5.87
CA ARG A 83 11.73 15.77 5.57
C ARG A 83 11.07 16.06 4.23
N ALA A 84 10.57 17.29 4.07
CA ALA A 84 10.22 17.85 2.76
C ALA A 84 11.37 17.72 1.76
N GLY A 85 11.08 17.15 0.59
CA GLY A 85 12.08 16.85 -0.44
C GLY A 85 13.02 15.68 -0.10
N GLY A 86 12.78 14.96 1.00
CA GLY A 86 13.59 13.82 1.42
C GLY A 86 13.32 12.52 0.66
N GLU A 87 12.13 12.37 0.07
CA GLU A 87 11.82 11.27 -0.84
C GLU A 87 11.91 11.71 -2.30
N LEU A 88 12.31 10.78 -3.17
CA LEU A 88 12.39 10.98 -4.61
C LEU A 88 11.41 10.06 -5.33
N THR A 89 10.57 10.62 -6.20
CA THR A 89 9.78 9.84 -7.16
C THR A 89 10.28 10.13 -8.57
N LYS A 90 10.70 9.08 -9.29
CA LYS A 90 11.33 9.17 -10.62
C LYS A 90 12.50 10.16 -10.67
N GLY A 91 13.30 10.20 -9.60
CA GLY A 91 14.49 11.05 -9.49
C GLY A 91 14.21 12.53 -9.18
N LYS A 92 12.94 12.92 -8.97
CA LYS A 92 12.54 14.28 -8.57
C LYS A 92 12.07 14.31 -7.12
N ALA A 93 12.32 15.42 -6.43
CA ALA A 93 11.93 15.60 -5.04
C ALA A 93 10.40 15.60 -4.88
N ASP A 94 9.92 14.88 -3.88
CA ASP A 94 8.52 14.96 -3.43
C ASP A 94 8.42 16.04 -2.35
N TRP A 95 7.72 17.15 -2.65
CA TRP A 95 7.51 18.25 -1.71
C TRP A 95 6.42 17.92 -0.68
N ARG A 96 6.79 17.06 0.25
CA ARG A 96 6.01 16.67 1.43
C ARG A 96 6.92 16.30 2.59
N GLU A 97 6.54 16.63 3.80
CA GLU A 97 7.06 15.94 4.99
C GLU A 97 6.07 14.85 5.42
N GLN A 98 6.57 13.77 6.01
CA GLN A 98 5.73 12.63 6.37
C GLN A 98 6.28 11.85 7.56
N LEU A 99 5.42 11.04 8.17
CA LEU A 99 5.77 10.03 9.17
C LEU A 99 5.25 8.67 8.69
N ASP A 100 6.15 7.72 8.45
CA ASP A 100 5.82 6.34 8.10
C ASP A 100 5.63 5.49 9.35
N ILE A 101 4.48 4.82 9.43
CA ILE A 101 4.09 3.91 10.52
C ILE A 101 3.64 2.60 9.87
N GLY A 102 3.80 1.48 10.56
CA GLY A 102 3.15 0.23 10.17
C GLY A 102 2.68 -0.54 11.39
N VAL A 103 2.50 -1.85 11.20
CA VAL A 103 2.08 -2.72 12.29
C VAL A 103 3.11 -2.69 13.41
N GLU A 104 2.68 -2.42 14.63
CA GLU A 104 3.54 -2.50 15.82
C GLU A 104 3.91 -3.95 16.07
N ARG A 105 5.20 -4.32 15.88
CA ARG A 105 5.71 -5.67 16.10
C ARG A 105 7.04 -5.63 16.86
N ALA A 106 7.41 -6.76 17.45
CA ALA A 106 8.79 -6.94 17.91
C ALA A 106 9.73 -7.07 16.70
N ALA A 107 10.95 -6.58 16.82
CA ALA A 107 11.97 -6.80 15.80
C ALA A 107 12.38 -8.28 15.77
N ILE A 108 12.65 -8.81 14.58
CA ILE A 108 13.12 -10.19 14.40
C ILE A 108 14.65 -10.17 14.33
N GLU A 109 15.29 -10.91 15.23
CA GLU A 109 16.74 -11.09 15.24
C GLU A 109 17.21 -11.73 13.92
N GLN A 110 18.23 -11.14 13.31
CA GLN A 110 18.76 -11.57 12.03
C GLN A 110 19.86 -12.62 12.25
N GLY A 111 19.92 -13.62 11.37
CA GLY A 111 20.91 -14.69 11.45
C GLY A 111 20.83 -15.64 10.26
N PRO A 112 21.69 -16.68 10.22
CA PRO A 112 21.71 -17.65 9.13
C PRO A 112 20.33 -18.29 8.91
N GLY A 113 19.83 -18.25 7.67
CA GLY A 113 18.55 -18.84 7.28
C GLY A 113 17.32 -17.99 7.59
N VAL A 114 17.46 -16.84 8.24
CA VAL A 114 16.37 -15.87 8.43
C VAL A 114 16.26 -15.00 7.17
N PRO A 115 15.09 -14.97 6.47
CA PRO A 115 14.96 -14.17 5.27
C PRO A 115 15.16 -12.68 5.53
N ALA A 116 15.91 -11.99 4.66
CA ALA A 116 16.27 -10.58 4.86
C ALA A 116 15.05 -9.63 4.97
N TRP A 117 13.95 -9.97 4.30
CA TRP A 117 12.71 -9.18 4.37
C TRP A 117 12.11 -9.14 5.79
N THR A 118 12.45 -10.09 6.67
CA THR A 118 11.97 -10.08 8.06
C THR A 118 12.45 -8.86 8.84
N ARG A 119 13.56 -8.23 8.42
CA ARG A 119 14.08 -6.98 9.00
C ARG A 119 13.09 -5.80 8.87
N LEU A 120 12.13 -5.88 7.94
CA LEU A 120 11.02 -4.93 7.79
C LEU A 120 10.04 -4.95 8.97
N GLN A 121 10.09 -5.99 9.83
CA GLN A 121 9.23 -6.14 11.00
C GLN A 121 9.90 -5.59 12.24
N GLY A 122 9.15 -4.84 13.05
CA GLY A 122 9.66 -4.23 14.27
C GLY A 122 8.84 -3.01 14.70
N PRO A 123 9.32 -2.29 15.73
CA PRO A 123 8.56 -1.20 16.35
C PRO A 123 8.52 0.04 15.45
N ASN A 124 7.48 0.84 15.63
CA ASN A 124 7.44 2.19 15.08
C ASN A 124 8.30 3.16 15.93
N GLN A 125 8.70 4.28 15.34
CA GLN A 125 9.36 5.38 16.06
C GLN A 125 8.33 6.44 16.45
N TRP A 126 8.24 6.77 17.73
CA TRP A 126 7.27 7.73 18.28
C TRP A 126 7.98 8.91 18.95
N PRO A 127 7.54 10.16 18.74
CA PRO A 127 8.14 11.32 19.37
C PRO A 127 7.82 11.32 20.88
N ALA A 128 8.83 11.47 21.73
CA ALA A 128 8.64 11.50 23.19
C ALA A 128 7.80 12.70 23.66
N THR A 129 7.79 13.79 22.88
CA THR A 129 7.09 15.04 23.19
C THR A 129 5.61 15.05 22.78
N LEU A 130 5.13 14.00 22.10
CA LEU A 130 3.72 13.85 21.70
C LEU A 130 3.23 12.41 21.94
N PRO A 131 3.14 11.96 23.21
CA PRO A 131 2.83 10.57 23.56
C PRO A 131 1.45 10.10 23.09
N GLU A 132 0.50 11.02 22.90
CA GLU A 132 -0.85 10.72 22.42
C GLU A 132 -0.92 10.41 20.92
N LEU A 133 0.14 10.68 20.15
CA LEU A 133 0.20 10.35 18.73
C LEU A 133 0.07 8.84 18.50
N LYS A 134 0.78 8.04 19.30
CA LYS A 134 0.77 6.57 19.18
C LYS A 134 -0.65 5.98 19.27
N PRO A 135 -1.40 6.16 20.37
CA PRO A 135 -2.74 5.58 20.47
C PRO A 135 -3.69 6.09 19.38
N ALA A 136 -3.64 7.38 19.00
CA ALA A 136 -4.50 7.92 17.96
C ALA A 136 -4.26 7.26 16.59
N LEU A 137 -3.00 7.15 16.16
CA LEU A 137 -2.67 6.57 14.85
C LEU A 137 -2.87 5.05 14.82
N LEU A 138 -2.60 4.33 15.92
CA LEU A 138 -2.89 2.90 16.01
C LEU A 138 -4.40 2.61 16.01
N ALA A 139 -5.21 3.45 16.66
CA ALA A 139 -6.67 3.34 16.62
C ALA A 139 -7.22 3.56 15.19
N TRP A 140 -6.66 4.53 14.46
CA TRP A 140 -6.97 4.73 13.05
C TRP A 140 -6.60 3.52 12.18
N GLN A 141 -5.39 2.96 12.36
CA GLN A 141 -4.97 1.75 11.64
C GLN A 141 -5.93 0.58 11.84
N ALA A 142 -6.41 0.36 13.07
CA ALA A 142 -7.36 -0.71 13.36
C ALA A 142 -8.69 -0.50 12.60
N LYS A 143 -9.23 0.72 12.60
CA LYS A 143 -10.46 1.08 11.87
C LYS A 143 -10.28 0.92 10.36
N ALA A 144 -9.21 1.46 9.80
CA ALA A 144 -8.90 1.34 8.37
C ALA A 144 -8.65 -0.12 7.95
N THR A 145 -8.02 -0.93 8.81
CA THR A 145 -7.84 -2.37 8.59
C THR A 145 -9.19 -3.09 8.46
N ALA A 146 -10.16 -2.79 9.34
CA ALA A 146 -11.47 -3.39 9.28
C ALA A 146 -12.22 -3.05 7.98
N VAL A 147 -12.14 -1.80 7.52
CA VAL A 147 -12.72 -1.36 6.24
C VAL A 147 -12.04 -2.08 5.06
N ALA A 148 -10.70 -2.14 5.06
CA ALA A 148 -9.94 -2.79 3.99
C ALA A 148 -10.25 -4.30 3.88
N ILE A 149 -10.39 -5.00 5.01
CA ILE A 149 -10.80 -6.42 5.03
C ILE A 149 -12.20 -6.59 4.46
N ARG A 150 -13.16 -5.76 4.87
CA ARG A 150 -14.54 -5.82 4.35
C ARG A 150 -14.59 -5.56 2.84
N LEU A 151 -13.81 -4.60 2.33
CA LEU A 151 -13.64 -4.37 0.90
C LEU A 151 -12.99 -5.55 0.19
N LEU A 152 -11.94 -6.14 0.74
CA LEU A 152 -11.24 -7.26 0.10
C LEU A 152 -12.14 -8.50 -0.04
N ARG A 153 -12.99 -8.76 0.95
CA ARG A 153 -14.05 -9.78 0.86
C ARG A 153 -15.10 -9.44 -0.19
N ALA A 154 -15.50 -8.17 -0.27
CA ALA A 154 -16.41 -7.72 -1.33
C ALA A 154 -15.76 -7.84 -2.72
N PHE A 155 -14.46 -7.59 -2.85
CA PHE A 155 -13.74 -7.83 -4.11
C PHE A 155 -13.74 -9.31 -4.48
N ALA A 156 -13.46 -10.21 -3.54
CA ALA A 156 -13.52 -11.65 -3.78
C ALA A 156 -14.89 -12.07 -4.33
N LEU A 157 -15.97 -11.64 -3.67
CA LEU A 157 -17.35 -11.87 -4.13
C LEU A 157 -17.65 -11.22 -5.50
N SER A 158 -17.13 -10.02 -5.75
CA SER A 158 -17.35 -9.32 -7.02
C SER A 158 -16.67 -10.01 -8.20
N LEU A 159 -15.63 -10.81 -7.93
CA LEU A 159 -14.87 -11.61 -8.89
C LEU A 159 -15.33 -13.07 -8.93
N ASP A 160 -16.53 -13.36 -8.40
CA ASP A 160 -17.13 -14.69 -8.28
C ASP A 160 -16.22 -15.72 -7.57
N GLN A 161 -15.41 -15.24 -6.63
CA GLN A 161 -14.62 -16.08 -5.74
C GLN A 161 -15.36 -16.29 -4.40
N ALA A 162 -14.89 -17.27 -3.62
CA ALA A 162 -15.33 -17.42 -2.24
C ALA A 162 -15.03 -16.13 -1.45
N GLU A 163 -15.94 -15.72 -0.55
CA GLU A 163 -15.80 -14.47 0.23
C GLU A 163 -14.47 -14.38 0.98
N ASP A 164 -13.95 -15.53 1.42
CA ASP A 164 -12.72 -15.70 2.18
C ASP A 164 -11.51 -16.09 1.32
N ALA A 165 -11.57 -15.97 0.00
CA ALA A 165 -10.48 -16.36 -0.92
C ALA A 165 -9.12 -15.73 -0.57
N PHE A 166 -9.14 -14.53 0.03
CA PHE A 166 -7.93 -13.84 0.47
C PHE A 166 -7.63 -14.00 1.98
N ASP A 167 -8.48 -14.62 2.80
CA ASP A 167 -8.23 -14.77 4.24
C ASP A 167 -6.85 -15.41 4.54
N PRO A 168 -6.39 -16.48 3.84
CA PRO A 168 -5.09 -17.11 4.12
C PRO A 168 -3.87 -16.18 3.97
N ILE A 169 -3.96 -15.13 3.15
CA ILE A 169 -2.84 -14.22 2.85
C ILE A 169 -2.77 -12.99 3.76
N TYR A 170 -3.74 -12.78 4.67
CA TYR A 170 -3.67 -11.68 5.63
C TYR A 170 -4.15 -12.04 7.05
N ARG A 171 -5.08 -12.98 7.24
CA ARG A 171 -5.84 -13.11 8.51
C ARG A 171 -5.00 -13.37 9.75
N ALA A 172 -4.03 -14.27 9.66
CA ALA A 172 -3.21 -14.65 10.82
C ALA A 172 -2.27 -13.53 11.26
N GLU A 173 -1.81 -12.69 10.33
CA GLU A 173 -0.93 -11.57 10.65
C GLU A 173 -1.07 -10.45 9.61
N PRO A 174 -2.16 -9.65 9.68
CA PRO A 174 -2.40 -8.60 8.68
C PRO A 174 -1.22 -7.64 8.65
N ASN A 175 -0.78 -7.28 7.45
CA ASN A 175 0.28 -6.33 7.27
C ASN A 175 -0.27 -5.06 6.65
N HIS A 176 0.12 -3.91 7.20
CA HIS A 176 -0.26 -2.63 6.66
C HIS A 176 0.81 -1.59 6.93
N ARG A 177 0.73 -0.51 6.18
CA ARG A 177 1.49 0.72 6.42
C ARG A 177 0.51 1.87 6.48
N MET A 178 0.93 2.94 7.11
CA MET A 178 0.21 4.19 7.19
C MET A 178 1.23 5.31 7.06
N LYS A 179 0.84 6.39 6.40
CA LYS A 179 1.56 7.66 6.52
C LYS A 179 0.60 8.70 7.05
N ILE A 180 1.14 9.64 7.81
CA ILE A 180 0.58 11.00 7.86
C ILE A 180 1.49 11.86 7.01
N VAL A 181 0.92 12.74 6.20
CA VAL A 181 1.67 13.51 5.19
C VAL A 181 1.20 14.95 5.20
N ARG A 182 2.15 15.89 5.20
CA ARG A 182 1.92 17.33 5.07
C ARG A 182 2.60 17.85 3.81
N TYR A 183 1.82 18.54 2.99
CA TYR A 183 2.29 19.22 1.78
C TYR A 183 2.29 20.73 2.04
N PRO A 184 3.44 21.40 1.93
CA PRO A 184 3.50 22.86 2.00
C PRO A 184 2.95 23.48 0.70
N GLY A 185 2.52 24.73 0.77
CA GLY A 185 2.10 25.49 -0.41
C GLY A 185 3.24 25.72 -1.39
N ARG A 186 2.91 25.91 -2.67
CA ARG A 186 3.90 26.08 -3.77
C ARG A 186 4.85 27.26 -3.62
N ASP A 187 4.57 28.19 -2.71
CA ASP A 187 5.48 29.28 -2.31
C ASP A 187 6.68 28.79 -1.49
N ALA A 188 6.60 27.58 -0.94
CA ALA A 188 7.65 26.92 -0.17
C ALA A 188 8.24 25.68 -0.89
N THR A 189 7.93 25.48 -2.18
CA THR A 189 8.42 24.35 -2.98
C THR A 189 9.24 24.81 -4.19
N GLY A 190 10.19 23.98 -4.62
CA GLY A 190 10.98 24.24 -5.82
C GLY A 190 10.28 23.90 -7.14
N ASP A 191 9.20 23.10 -7.08
CA ASP A 191 8.39 22.72 -8.24
C ASP A 191 6.94 22.39 -7.83
N ASN A 192 6.15 21.85 -8.77
CA ASN A 192 4.75 21.49 -8.58
C ASN A 192 4.52 20.02 -8.12
N GLN A 193 5.58 19.25 -7.87
CA GLN A 193 5.49 17.84 -7.50
C GLN A 193 5.35 17.68 -5.99
N GLY A 194 4.13 17.42 -5.52
CA GLY A 194 3.91 16.94 -4.15
C GLY A 194 4.36 15.49 -4.03
N VAL A 195 3.91 14.64 -4.97
CA VAL A 195 4.35 13.25 -5.16
C VAL A 195 4.35 12.96 -6.65
N GLY A 196 5.44 12.39 -7.17
CA GLY A 196 5.51 11.98 -8.57
C GLY A 196 4.52 10.87 -8.96
N ALA A 197 4.39 10.62 -10.26
CA ALA A 197 3.50 9.59 -10.79
C ALA A 197 3.97 8.18 -10.40
N HIS A 198 3.13 7.41 -9.70
CA HIS A 198 3.44 6.07 -9.19
C HIS A 198 2.19 5.20 -9.05
N LYS A 199 2.40 3.90 -8.81
CA LYS A 199 1.40 2.94 -8.33
C LYS A 199 1.70 2.55 -6.89
N ASP A 200 0.68 2.11 -6.15
CA ASP A 200 0.85 1.55 -4.81
C ASP A 200 1.07 0.05 -4.84
N GLY A 201 2.09 -0.44 -4.12
CA GLY A 201 2.46 -1.86 -4.13
C GLY A 201 1.66 -2.80 -3.23
N GLY A 202 0.54 -2.37 -2.63
CA GLY A 202 -0.27 -3.15 -1.70
C GLY A 202 -1.46 -3.87 -2.35
N PHE A 203 -2.47 -4.25 -1.56
CA PHE A 203 -3.79 -4.64 -2.09
C PHE A 203 -4.68 -3.43 -2.33
N LEU A 204 -4.84 -2.61 -1.30
CA LEU A 204 -5.74 -1.47 -1.29
C LEU A 204 -5.07 -0.33 -0.54
N THR A 205 -5.24 0.87 -1.06
CA THR A 205 -4.95 2.11 -0.34
C THR A 205 -6.27 2.74 0.06
N LEU A 206 -6.41 3.12 1.33
CA LEU A 206 -7.52 3.90 1.86
C LEU A 206 -6.94 5.26 2.28
N LEU A 207 -7.34 6.31 1.59
CA LEU A 207 -6.84 7.66 1.76
C LEU A 207 -7.90 8.55 2.40
N LEU A 208 -7.57 9.08 3.58
CA LEU A 208 -8.27 10.23 4.14
C LEU A 208 -7.59 11.52 3.65
N GLN A 209 -8.37 12.40 3.03
CA GLN A 209 -7.94 13.74 2.63
C GLN A 209 -8.51 14.76 3.61
N ASP A 210 -7.79 15.85 3.82
CA ASP A 210 -8.41 17.08 4.32
C ASP A 210 -9.22 17.78 3.20
N GLU A 211 -9.70 18.98 3.46
CA GLU A 211 -10.48 19.80 2.52
C GLU A 211 -9.68 20.32 1.30
N ASN A 212 -8.35 20.12 1.27
CA ASN A 212 -7.47 20.68 0.26
C ASN A 212 -7.20 19.71 -0.90
N LYS A 213 -7.31 20.26 -2.12
CA LYS A 213 -7.07 19.53 -3.38
C LYS A 213 -5.61 19.16 -3.55
N GLY A 214 -5.35 18.14 -4.37
CA GLY A 214 -3.99 17.83 -4.82
C GLY A 214 -3.80 16.44 -5.42
N LEU A 215 -4.63 15.46 -5.07
CA LEU A 215 -4.56 14.12 -5.66
C LEU A 215 -5.07 14.15 -7.11
N GLN A 216 -4.30 13.53 -8.01
CA GLN A 216 -4.70 13.29 -9.39
C GLN A 216 -4.49 11.83 -9.77
N VAL A 217 -5.44 11.27 -10.49
CA VAL A 217 -5.39 9.91 -11.05
C VAL A 217 -5.21 9.98 -12.56
N GLU A 218 -4.44 9.07 -13.14
CA GLU A 218 -4.34 8.90 -14.59
C GLU A 218 -5.55 8.11 -15.11
N TYR A 219 -6.26 8.68 -16.08
CA TYR A 219 -7.40 8.05 -16.74
C TYR A 219 -7.39 8.43 -18.23
N ASP A 220 -7.35 7.44 -19.11
CA ASP A 220 -7.32 7.58 -20.57
C ASP A 220 -6.25 8.57 -21.08
N GLY A 221 -5.04 8.52 -20.52
CA GLY A 221 -3.90 9.37 -20.89
C GLY A 221 -3.94 10.79 -20.31
N ALA A 222 -4.95 11.11 -19.50
CA ALA A 222 -5.13 12.42 -18.87
C ALA A 222 -5.08 12.34 -17.34
N TRP A 223 -4.72 13.46 -16.70
CA TRP A 223 -4.79 13.60 -15.25
C TRP A 223 -6.17 14.12 -14.84
N VAL A 224 -6.82 13.40 -13.92
CA VAL A 224 -8.14 13.73 -13.38
C VAL A 224 -8.00 14.07 -11.90
N ASP A 225 -8.54 15.22 -11.49
CA ASP A 225 -8.54 15.62 -10.08
C ASP A 225 -9.46 14.73 -9.24
N VAL A 226 -8.94 14.30 -8.09
CA VAL A 226 -9.69 13.59 -7.06
C VAL A 226 -9.93 14.57 -5.91
N ASP A 227 -10.88 15.48 -6.14
CA ASP A 227 -11.25 16.52 -5.20
C ASP A 227 -11.77 15.92 -3.87
N PRO A 228 -11.41 16.48 -2.71
CA PRO A 228 -11.92 15.99 -1.43
C PRO A 228 -13.44 15.99 -1.37
N LEU A 229 -14.00 14.89 -0.87
CA LEU A 229 -15.43 14.76 -0.56
C LEU A 229 -15.63 14.50 0.93
N PRO A 230 -16.48 15.27 1.62
CA PRO A 230 -16.82 15.02 3.02
C PRO A 230 -17.33 13.60 3.24
N ASP A 231 -17.02 13.03 4.40
CA ASP A 231 -17.46 11.69 4.84
C ASP A 231 -17.10 10.56 3.86
N THR A 232 -15.99 10.71 3.14
CA THR A 232 -15.46 9.68 2.24
C THR A 232 -14.01 9.32 2.53
N LEU A 233 -13.67 8.08 2.19
CA LEU A 233 -12.28 7.68 1.92
C LEU A 233 -12.11 7.56 0.41
N VAL A 234 -10.99 8.00 -0.14
CA VAL A 234 -10.59 7.59 -1.48
C VAL A 234 -9.95 6.21 -1.38
N VAL A 235 -10.37 5.29 -2.23
CA VAL A 235 -9.81 3.94 -2.31
C VAL A 235 -9.19 3.73 -3.68
N ASN A 236 -7.98 3.20 -3.71
CA ASN A 236 -7.37 2.71 -4.94
C ASN A 236 -6.81 1.30 -4.81
N ILE A 237 -6.80 0.62 -5.95
CA ILE A 237 -6.27 -0.73 -6.09
C ILE A 237 -4.75 -0.65 -6.15
N GLY A 238 -4.10 -1.57 -5.43
CA GLY A 238 -2.65 -1.74 -5.45
C GLY A 238 -2.21 -2.91 -6.34
N GLU A 239 -0.91 -2.93 -6.62
CA GLU A 239 -0.27 -3.87 -7.54
C GLU A 239 -0.44 -5.34 -7.15
N LEU A 240 -0.57 -5.68 -5.86
CA LEU A 240 -0.78 -7.08 -5.45
C LEU A 240 -2.18 -7.57 -5.80
N LEU A 241 -3.19 -6.68 -5.78
CA LEU A 241 -4.56 -7.05 -6.15
C LEU A 241 -4.73 -7.08 -7.68
N GLU A 242 -4.05 -6.17 -8.39
CA GLU A 242 -3.89 -6.25 -9.85
C GLU A 242 -3.22 -7.58 -10.26
N LEU A 243 -2.13 -7.96 -9.60
CA LEU A 243 -1.46 -9.23 -9.83
C LEU A 243 -2.36 -10.43 -9.53
N ALA A 244 -3.05 -10.44 -8.38
CA ALA A 244 -3.91 -11.55 -8.00
C ALA A 244 -5.06 -11.78 -8.99
N SER A 245 -5.62 -10.70 -9.53
CA SER A 245 -6.71 -10.74 -10.52
C SER A 245 -6.22 -10.83 -11.96
N ASN A 246 -4.93 -11.11 -12.18
CA ASN A 246 -4.29 -11.18 -13.50
C ASN A 246 -4.53 -9.93 -14.37
N GLY A 247 -4.57 -8.75 -13.75
CA GLY A 247 -4.82 -7.48 -14.43
C GLY A 247 -6.27 -7.19 -14.76
N TYR A 248 -7.23 -7.91 -14.18
CA TYR A 248 -8.64 -7.52 -14.25
C TYR A 248 -8.90 -6.27 -13.40
N LEU A 249 -8.45 -6.25 -12.15
CA LEU A 249 -8.49 -5.05 -11.32
C LEU A 249 -7.25 -4.20 -11.62
N ARG A 250 -7.41 -2.88 -11.78
CA ARG A 250 -6.34 -2.01 -12.26
C ARG A 250 -5.69 -1.24 -11.12
N ALA A 251 -4.39 -1.44 -10.91
CA ALA A 251 -3.60 -0.55 -10.07
C ALA A 251 -3.27 0.71 -10.87
N THR A 252 -3.91 1.83 -10.55
CA THR A 252 -3.85 3.02 -11.39
C THR A 252 -2.76 3.99 -10.95
N VAL A 253 -2.07 4.55 -11.94
CA VAL A 253 -1.04 5.56 -11.72
C VAL A 253 -1.69 6.82 -11.18
N HIS A 254 -1.14 7.37 -10.10
CA HIS A 254 -1.61 8.60 -9.50
C HIS A 254 -0.44 9.46 -9.06
N ARG A 255 -0.70 10.74 -8.80
CA ARG A 255 0.28 11.72 -8.35
C ARG A 255 -0.37 12.72 -7.40
N VAL A 256 0.45 13.54 -6.75
CA VAL A 256 -0.03 14.68 -5.96
C VAL A 256 0.65 15.95 -6.45
N VAL A 257 -0.14 16.98 -6.72
CA VAL A 257 0.38 18.32 -7.01
C VAL A 257 0.53 19.13 -5.73
N THR A 258 1.51 20.02 -5.68
CA THR A 258 1.68 20.91 -4.53
C THR A 258 0.46 21.85 -4.39
N PRO A 259 -0.03 22.09 -3.17
CA PRO A 259 -1.11 23.03 -2.93
C PRO A 259 -0.79 24.46 -3.42
N PRO A 260 -1.82 25.31 -3.62
CA PRO A 260 -1.61 26.73 -3.89
C PRO A 260 -0.77 27.43 -2.82
N ALA A 261 -0.24 28.60 -3.16
CA ALA A 261 0.59 29.37 -2.25
C ALA A 261 -0.18 29.72 -0.97
N GLY A 262 0.46 29.56 0.20
CA GLY A 262 -0.16 29.77 1.51
C GLY A 262 -1.19 28.72 1.92
N VAL A 263 -1.41 27.66 1.12
CA VAL A 263 -2.28 26.53 1.46
C VAL A 263 -1.43 25.37 1.93
N GLU A 264 -1.80 24.79 3.06
CA GLU A 264 -1.23 23.54 3.55
C GLU A 264 -2.24 22.42 3.36
N ARG A 265 -1.76 21.24 2.95
CA ARG A 265 -2.60 20.05 2.82
C ARG A 265 -2.08 18.93 3.70
N VAL A 266 -2.97 18.31 4.49
CA VAL A 266 -2.70 17.10 5.25
C VAL A 266 -3.47 15.92 4.65
N SER A 267 -2.82 14.77 4.56
CA SER A 267 -3.48 13.53 4.14
C SER A 267 -2.95 12.32 4.88
N VAL A 268 -3.81 11.31 5.02
CA VAL A 268 -3.52 10.10 5.80
C VAL A 268 -3.79 8.86 4.94
N PRO A 269 -2.83 8.44 4.10
CA PRO A 269 -2.95 7.19 3.37
C PRO A 269 -2.67 5.98 4.27
N PHE A 270 -3.54 4.98 4.18
CA PHE A 270 -3.40 3.66 4.79
C PHE A 270 -3.28 2.60 3.69
N PHE A 271 -2.23 1.80 3.73
CA PHE A 271 -1.90 0.81 2.71
C PHE A 271 -2.07 -0.59 3.28
N PHE A 272 -3.17 -1.26 2.93
CA PHE A 272 -3.43 -2.64 3.31
C PHE A 272 -2.67 -3.59 2.38
N SER A 273 -2.05 -4.63 2.93
CA SER A 273 -1.21 -5.57 2.18
C SER A 273 -1.35 -7.00 2.72
N ALA A 274 -0.90 -7.96 1.91
CA ALA A 274 -0.65 -9.31 2.38
C ALA A 274 0.45 -9.32 3.46
N ARG A 275 0.41 -10.37 4.28
CA ARG A 275 1.52 -10.76 5.17
C ARG A 275 2.83 -10.88 4.38
N LEU A 276 3.94 -10.57 5.03
CA LEU A 276 5.24 -10.50 4.33
C LEU A 276 5.75 -11.87 3.89
N ASP A 277 5.35 -12.96 4.55
CA ASP A 277 5.68 -14.34 4.17
C ASP A 277 4.74 -14.94 3.12
N ALA A 278 3.70 -14.21 2.68
CA ALA A 278 2.78 -14.72 1.68
C ALA A 278 3.35 -14.67 0.26
N THR A 279 2.84 -15.60 -0.54
CA THR A 279 2.90 -15.55 -2.00
C THR A 279 1.51 -15.21 -2.53
N ILE A 280 1.42 -14.20 -3.40
CA ILE A 280 0.14 -13.79 -3.99
C ILE A 280 -0.37 -14.90 -4.94
N PRO A 281 -1.60 -15.43 -4.73
CA PRO A 281 -2.21 -16.38 -5.66
C PRO A 281 -2.68 -15.68 -6.94
N LEU A 282 -2.78 -16.41 -8.04
CA LEU A 282 -3.59 -15.99 -9.18
C LEU A 282 -4.99 -16.54 -8.96
N LEU A 283 -6.00 -15.68 -9.09
CA LEU A 283 -7.40 -16.09 -9.00
C LEU A 283 -7.83 -16.82 -10.28
N ASP A 284 -8.68 -17.82 -10.10
CA ASP A 284 -9.35 -18.50 -11.21
C ASP A 284 -10.63 -17.75 -11.53
N LEU A 285 -10.52 -16.74 -12.40
CA LEU A 285 -11.64 -15.89 -12.79
C LEU A 285 -12.54 -16.60 -13.82
N PRO A 286 -13.88 -16.44 -13.74
CA PRO A 286 -14.79 -16.87 -14.79
C PRO A 286 -14.40 -16.36 -16.19
N GLU A 287 -14.85 -17.06 -17.24
CA GLU A 287 -14.49 -16.76 -18.64
C GLU A 287 -14.84 -15.33 -19.04
N ASP A 288 -16.01 -14.82 -18.63
CA ASP A 288 -16.46 -13.47 -18.93
C ASP A 288 -15.58 -12.39 -18.26
N LEU A 289 -15.14 -12.61 -17.02
CA LEU A 289 -14.23 -11.68 -16.33
C LEU A 289 -12.80 -11.79 -16.88
N SER A 290 -12.29 -13.01 -17.05
CA SER A 290 -10.93 -13.25 -17.55
C SER A 290 -10.72 -12.70 -18.97
N ALA A 291 -11.75 -12.69 -19.82
CA ALA A 291 -11.71 -12.08 -21.15
C ALA A 291 -11.49 -10.55 -21.14
N GLU A 292 -11.79 -9.88 -20.03
CA GLU A 292 -11.59 -8.43 -19.86
C GLU A 292 -10.24 -8.09 -19.18
N ALA A 293 -9.53 -9.09 -18.66
CA ALA A 293 -8.26 -8.89 -17.96
C ALA A 293 -7.17 -8.43 -18.94
N ARG A 294 -6.45 -7.36 -18.59
CA ARG A 294 -5.42 -6.75 -19.47
C ARG A 294 -4.00 -7.23 -19.18
N GLY A 295 -3.86 -8.13 -18.21
CA GLY A 295 -2.58 -8.48 -17.61
C GLY A 295 -2.08 -7.39 -16.65
N PRO A 296 -1.27 -7.75 -15.63
CA PRO A 296 -0.68 -6.76 -14.75
C PRO A 296 0.30 -5.88 -15.53
N ALA A 297 0.28 -4.57 -15.28
CA ALA A 297 1.31 -3.72 -15.88
C ALA A 297 2.64 -4.00 -15.16
N SER A 298 3.66 -4.40 -15.91
CA SER A 298 5.00 -4.63 -15.37
C SER A 298 5.93 -3.52 -15.82
N ASP A 299 6.64 -2.92 -14.87
CA ASP A 299 7.79 -2.07 -15.13
C ASP A 299 9.04 -2.97 -15.28
N PRO A 300 9.67 -3.05 -16.46
CA PRO A 300 10.85 -3.90 -16.65
C PRO A 300 12.00 -3.56 -15.70
N ASP A 301 12.12 -2.29 -15.29
CA ASP A 301 13.18 -1.83 -14.38
C ASP A 301 12.80 -2.05 -12.90
N ASN A 302 11.57 -2.46 -12.63
CA ASN A 302 11.05 -2.76 -11.29
C ASN A 302 10.00 -3.89 -11.34
N PRO A 303 10.40 -5.12 -11.72
CA PRO A 303 9.47 -6.22 -11.95
C PRO A 303 8.74 -6.58 -10.67
N LEU A 304 7.44 -6.86 -10.71
CA LEU A 304 6.68 -7.25 -9.52
C LEU A 304 6.89 -8.74 -9.19
N PHE A 305 7.20 -9.03 -7.92
CA PHE A 305 7.33 -10.41 -7.46
C PHE A 305 6.09 -10.85 -6.67
N ARG A 306 5.72 -12.13 -6.80
CA ARG A 306 4.61 -12.73 -6.04
C ARG A 306 4.97 -12.95 -4.56
N ASN A 307 6.25 -13.10 -4.23
CA ASN A 307 6.71 -13.14 -2.84
C ASN A 307 6.66 -11.72 -2.24
N VAL A 308 5.77 -11.52 -1.28
CA VAL A 308 5.42 -10.19 -0.78
C VAL A 308 6.59 -9.54 -0.04
N GLY A 309 7.23 -10.25 0.89
CA GLY A 309 8.32 -9.73 1.70
C GLY A 309 9.50 -9.29 0.86
N THR A 310 9.92 -10.14 -0.08
CA THR A 310 10.99 -9.83 -1.03
C THR A 310 10.63 -8.62 -1.91
N ASN A 311 9.40 -8.55 -2.43
CA ASN A 311 8.96 -7.43 -3.25
C ASN A 311 8.95 -6.10 -2.45
N VAL A 312 8.47 -6.14 -1.21
CA VAL A 312 8.45 -4.97 -0.33
C VAL A 312 9.88 -4.54 0.03
N LEU A 313 10.78 -5.48 0.36
CA LEU A 313 12.16 -5.16 0.69
C LEU A 313 12.87 -4.50 -0.50
N LYS A 314 12.77 -5.09 -1.70
CA LYS A 314 13.30 -4.50 -2.94
C LYS A 314 12.84 -3.06 -3.12
N SER A 315 11.54 -2.82 -3.02
CA SER A 315 10.94 -1.49 -3.18
C SER A 315 11.46 -0.50 -2.14
N ARG A 316 11.62 -0.94 -0.88
CA ARG A 316 12.16 -0.10 0.21
C ARG A 316 13.64 0.23 0.02
N LEU A 317 14.47 -0.74 -0.37
CA LEU A 317 15.89 -0.51 -0.63
C LEU A 317 16.10 0.49 -1.78
N ARG A 318 15.28 0.43 -2.83
CA ARG A 318 15.30 1.39 -3.94
C ARG A 318 14.85 2.79 -3.52
N SER A 319 13.78 2.88 -2.72
CA SER A 319 13.13 4.17 -2.40
C SER A 319 13.81 4.94 -1.26
N HIS A 320 14.55 4.24 -0.39
CA HIS A 320 15.22 4.83 0.78
C HIS A 320 16.69 4.41 0.83
N PRO A 321 17.54 4.92 -0.09
CA PRO A 321 18.94 4.48 -0.21
C PRO A 321 19.79 4.83 1.02
N ASP A 322 19.41 5.81 1.81
CA ASP A 322 20.04 6.18 3.07
C ASP A 322 19.79 5.14 4.18
N VAL A 323 18.54 4.69 4.34
CA VAL A 323 18.17 3.60 5.24
C VAL A 323 18.85 2.31 4.78
N ALA A 324 18.82 2.03 3.48
CA ALA A 324 19.45 0.85 2.88
C ALA A 324 20.96 0.80 3.19
N ARG A 325 21.69 1.90 2.94
CA ARG A 325 23.13 1.97 3.26
C ARG A 325 23.43 1.80 4.75
N ARG A 326 22.55 2.26 5.64
CA ARG A 326 22.80 2.19 7.08
C ARG A 326 22.45 0.85 7.71
N HIS A 327 21.37 0.22 7.26
CA HIS A 327 20.78 -0.95 7.93
C HIS A 327 20.76 -2.22 7.08
N TYR A 328 21.12 -2.12 5.80
CA TYR A 328 21.08 -3.21 4.82
C TYR A 328 22.33 -3.25 3.94
N ALA A 329 23.46 -2.71 4.44
CA ALA A 329 24.72 -2.69 3.69
C ALA A 329 25.14 -4.11 3.25
N ASP A 330 24.88 -5.12 4.09
CA ASP A 330 25.11 -6.54 3.83
C ASP A 330 24.45 -7.05 2.54
N LEU A 331 23.34 -6.44 2.12
CA LEU A 331 22.63 -6.81 0.90
C LEU A 331 23.14 -6.05 -0.33
N LEU A 332 23.79 -4.90 -0.16
CA LEU A 332 24.20 -4.00 -1.24
C LEU A 332 25.63 -4.27 -1.77
N GLU A 333 26.42 -5.05 -1.04
CA GLU A 333 27.86 -5.27 -1.30
C GLU A 333 28.19 -5.96 -2.64
N THR A 334 27.19 -6.49 -3.36
CA THR A 334 27.38 -7.13 -4.66
C THR A 334 27.49 -6.16 -5.83
N GLY A 335 27.20 -4.87 -5.63
CA GLY A 335 27.14 -3.86 -6.70
C GLY A 335 25.93 -4.01 -7.65
N ALA A 336 25.09 -5.02 -7.43
CA ALA A 336 23.87 -5.27 -8.16
C ALA A 336 22.73 -4.36 -7.65
N SER A 337 21.81 -4.00 -8.54
CA SER A 337 20.58 -3.32 -8.16
C SER A 337 19.71 -4.19 -7.23
N PRO A 338 18.82 -3.60 -6.42
CA PRO A 338 17.87 -4.38 -5.61
C PRO A 338 17.07 -5.39 -6.43
N ALA A 339 16.70 -5.07 -7.67
CA ALA A 339 15.97 -6.01 -8.53
C ALA A 339 16.80 -7.25 -8.86
N GLU A 340 18.07 -7.07 -9.21
CA GLU A 340 19.00 -8.16 -9.54
C GLU A 340 19.33 -9.04 -8.33
N ILE A 341 19.47 -8.44 -7.13
CA ILE A 341 19.73 -9.17 -5.89
C ILE A 341 18.63 -10.22 -5.66
N PHE A 342 17.36 -9.82 -5.79
CA PHE A 342 16.23 -10.68 -5.47
C PHE A 342 15.77 -11.56 -6.62
N GLN A 343 16.02 -11.19 -7.88
CA GLN A 343 15.76 -12.06 -9.03
C GLN A 343 16.58 -13.36 -8.92
N ASN A 344 17.86 -13.25 -8.55
CA ASN A 344 18.73 -14.41 -8.32
C ASN A 344 18.25 -15.28 -7.16
N GLU A 345 17.75 -14.70 -6.07
CA GLU A 345 17.19 -15.46 -4.94
C GLU A 345 15.93 -16.23 -5.34
N ILE A 346 15.04 -15.63 -6.15
CA ILE A 346 13.82 -16.27 -6.64
C ILE A 346 14.16 -17.45 -7.55
N GLU A 347 15.08 -17.27 -8.50
CA GLU A 347 15.50 -18.34 -9.42
C GLU A 347 16.12 -19.52 -8.66
N ILE A 348 16.94 -19.26 -7.64
CA ILE A 348 17.53 -20.31 -6.78
C ILE A 348 16.44 -21.02 -5.96
N SER A 349 15.47 -20.28 -5.44
CA SER A 349 14.36 -20.85 -4.66
C SER A 349 13.45 -21.74 -5.52
N GLU A 350 13.07 -21.28 -6.72
CA GLU A 350 12.24 -22.07 -7.64
C GLU A 350 13.00 -23.31 -8.14
N SER A 351 14.31 -23.19 -8.40
CA SER A 351 15.17 -24.31 -8.76
C SER A 351 15.23 -25.38 -7.67
N ARG A 352 15.29 -24.99 -6.39
CA ARG A 352 15.28 -25.92 -5.25
C ARG A 352 13.94 -26.62 -5.10
N VAL A 353 12.82 -25.91 -5.26
CA VAL A 353 11.47 -26.51 -5.21
C VAL A 353 11.28 -27.54 -6.34
N VAL A 354 11.77 -27.24 -7.54
CA VAL A 354 11.74 -28.18 -8.68
C VAL A 354 12.61 -29.41 -8.42
N LEU A 355 13.79 -29.26 -7.82
CA LEU A 355 14.66 -30.38 -7.47
C LEU A 355 14.08 -31.27 -6.36
N GLU A 356 13.46 -30.67 -5.33
CA GLU A 356 12.79 -31.42 -4.25
C GLU A 356 11.58 -32.20 -4.77
N SER A 357 10.78 -31.61 -5.67
CA SER A 357 9.65 -32.30 -6.33
C SER A 357 10.05 -33.49 -7.23
N ARG A 358 11.30 -33.52 -7.71
CA ARG A 358 11.85 -34.61 -8.54
C ARG A 358 12.50 -35.74 -7.73
N SER A 359 12.65 -35.55 -6.42
CA SER A 359 13.38 -36.46 -5.53
C SER A 359 12.51 -37.39 -4.68
N SER A 360 11.18 -37.36 -4.83
CA SER A 360 10.28 -38.35 -4.21
C SER A 360 10.23 -39.64 -5.04
N PRO A 361 10.73 -40.80 -4.55
CA PRO A 361 10.58 -42.06 -5.26
C PRO A 361 9.13 -42.52 -5.16
N SER A 362 8.53 -42.79 -6.32
CA SER A 362 7.27 -43.51 -6.44
C SER A 362 7.38 -44.86 -5.73
N ALA A 363 6.71 -45.00 -4.58
CA ALA A 363 6.47 -46.30 -3.97
C ALA A 363 5.40 -47.02 -4.80
N ALA A 364 5.86 -47.77 -5.80
CA ALA A 364 5.03 -48.65 -6.61
C ALA A 364 4.51 -49.82 -5.75
N ASN A 365 3.19 -49.83 -5.64
CA ASN A 365 2.32 -50.94 -5.28
C ASN A 365 2.87 -52.30 -5.73
N THR A 366 3.04 -53.25 -4.80
CA THR A 366 3.09 -54.68 -5.15
C THR A 366 2.14 -55.43 -4.24
N ARG A 367 1.04 -55.91 -4.83
CA ARG A 367 0.16 -56.96 -4.28
C ARG A 367 0.99 -58.24 -4.10
N ILE A 368 0.78 -58.97 -3.00
CA ILE A 368 0.15 -60.31 -2.93
C ILE A 368 -0.48 -60.41 -1.53
#